data_AF-A0A9R1WJQ9-F1
#
_entry.id   AF-A0A9R1WJQ9-F1
#
_cell.length_a   1.000
_cell.length_b   1.000
_cell.length_c   1.000
_cell.angle_alpha   90.00
_cell.angle_beta   90.00
_cell.angle_gamma   90.00
#
_symmetry.space_group_name_H-M   'P 1'
#
loop_
_entity.id
_entity.type
_entity.pdbx_description
1 polymer ?
#
loop_
_entity_poly.entity_id
_entity_poly.type
_entity_poly.pdbx_seq_one_letter_code
_entity_poly.pdbx_strand_id
1 'polypeptide(L)'
;MVEHKSGGKSLCNIVKRISFASTVAQIWQERNKIIFNNERCKYERVFGHIIDEVKNRLLGIKAPYNIQNYKVCNEWGVSKLGNWRLGEKWTQSSKVDNGR
;
A
#
# COMPACT_ATOMS: atom_id res chain seq x y z
N MET A 1 -3.32 -3.00 35.51
CA MET A 1 -3.81 -2.47 34.23
C MET A 1 -3.01 -3.13 33.13
N VAL A 2 -3.60 -4.07 32.39
CA VAL A 2 -2.91 -4.78 31.30
C VAL A 2 -3.09 -3.94 30.04
N GLU A 3 -2.01 -3.35 29.54
CA GLU A 3 -2.01 -2.69 28.24
C GLU A 3 -2.21 -3.75 27.15
N HIS A 4 -3.37 -3.72 26.50
CA HIS A 4 -3.56 -4.42 25.24
C HIS A 4 -2.70 -3.72 24.18
N LYS A 5 -1.49 -4.24 23.93
CA LYS A 5 -0.73 -3.92 22.70
C LYS A 5 -1.56 -4.42 21.52
N SER A 6 -2.34 -3.54 20.92
CA SER A 6 -2.99 -3.81 19.64
C SER A 6 -1.88 -4.00 18.59
N GLY A 7 -1.52 -5.26 18.34
CA GLY A 7 -0.59 -5.68 17.29
C GLY A 7 -1.19 -5.46 15.90
N GLY A 8 -1.60 -4.23 15.60
CA GLY A 8 -2.08 -3.84 14.27
C GLY A 8 -0.97 -4.10 13.27
N LYS A 9 -1.27 -4.87 12.21
CA LYS A 9 -0.32 -5.16 11.13
C LYS A 9 0.16 -3.83 10.54
N SER A 10 1.39 -3.43 10.87
CA SER A 10 1.99 -2.19 10.37
C SER A 10 1.95 -2.18 8.84
N LEU A 11 1.62 -1.03 8.25
CA LEU A 11 1.62 -0.85 6.80
C LEU A 11 2.98 -1.18 6.20
N CYS A 12 4.08 -0.91 6.92
CA CYS A 12 5.43 -1.31 6.52
C CYS A 12 5.56 -2.84 6.37
N ASN A 13 4.98 -3.62 7.28
CA ASN A 13 5.00 -5.08 7.17
C ASN A 13 4.13 -5.57 6.00
N ILE A 14 3.03 -4.87 5.71
CA ILE A 14 2.20 -5.16 4.54
C ILE A 14 2.97 -4.91 3.25
N VAL A 15 3.65 -3.75 3.13
CA VAL A 15 4.53 -3.43 2.00
C VAL A 15 5.58 -4.52 1.80
N LYS A 16 6.34 -4.88 2.83
CA LYS A 16 7.37 -5.93 2.74
C LYS A 16 6.83 -7.25 2.18
N ARG A 17 5.67 -7.68 2.66
CA ARG A 17 5.03 -8.92 2.19
C ARG A 17 4.58 -8.82 0.74
N ILE A 18 4.01 -7.68 0.34
CA ILE A 18 3.59 -7.45 -1.04
C ILE A 18 4.83 -7.43 -1.94
N SER A 19 5.84 -6.62 -1.63
CA SER A 19 7.08 -6.54 -2.42
C SER A 19 7.71 -7.91 -2.63
N PHE A 20 7.75 -8.75 -1.59
CA PHE A 20 8.27 -10.11 -1.68
C PHE A 20 7.41 -10.97 -2.62
N ALA A 21 6.09 -11.00 -2.43
CA ALA A 21 5.16 -11.76 -3.27
C ALA A 21 5.21 -11.31 -4.73
N SER A 22 5.22 -10.00 -4.97
CA SER A 22 5.33 -9.39 -6.31
C SER A 22 6.63 -9.79 -7.00
N THR A 23 7.75 -9.78 -6.27
CA THR A 23 9.05 -10.20 -6.81
C THR A 23 9.03 -11.67 -7.25
N VAL A 24 8.54 -12.57 -6.38
CA VAL A 24 8.45 -14.00 -6.70
C VAL A 24 7.53 -14.24 -7.89
N ALA A 25 6.37 -13.57 -7.92
CA ALA A 25 5.42 -13.68 -9.03
C ALA A 25 6.03 -13.21 -10.36
N GLN A 26 6.76 -12.08 -10.36
CA GLN A 26 7.42 -11.58 -11.57
C GLN A 26 8.54 -12.50 -12.05
N ILE A 27 9.36 -13.05 -11.14
CA ILE A 27 10.37 -14.06 -11.51
C ILE A 27 9.71 -15.26 -12.21
N TRP A 28 8.61 -15.74 -11.64
CA TRP A 28 7.87 -16.86 -12.23
C TRP A 28 7.28 -16.50 -13.61
N GLN A 29 6.67 -15.32 -13.75
CA GLN A 29 6.12 -14.85 -15.02
C GLN A 29 7.19 -14.69 -16.10
N GLU A 30 8.35 -14.10 -15.78
CA GLU A 30 9.44 -13.92 -16.73
C GLU A 30 10.05 -15.25 -17.17
N ARG A 31 10.19 -16.21 -16.23
CA ARG A 31 10.60 -17.58 -16.60
C ARG A 31 9.62 -18.23 -17.57
N ASN A 32 8.32 -18.08 -17.34
CA ASN A 32 7.32 -18.63 -18.24
C ASN A 32 7.33 -17.96 -19.61
N LYS A 33 7.50 -16.63 -19.69
CA LYS A 33 7.63 -15.93 -20.97
C LYS A 33 8.82 -16.44 -21.79
N ILE A 34 9.94 -16.71 -21.14
CA ILE A 34 11.11 -17.29 -21.82
C ILE A 34 10.79 -18.69 -22.35
N ILE A 35 10.17 -19.55 -21.54
CA ILE A 35 9.89 -20.94 -21.91
C ILE A 35 8.84 -21.05 -23.02
N PHE A 36 7.75 -20.28 -22.92
CA PHE A 36 6.60 -20.44 -23.80
C PHE A 36 6.58 -19.46 -24.99
N ASN A 37 7.20 -18.29 -24.86
CA ASN A 37 7.18 -17.25 -25.89
C ASN A 37 8.58 -16.88 -26.41
N ASN A 38 9.67 -17.41 -25.82
CA ASN A 38 11.05 -17.00 -26.11
C ASN A 38 11.29 -15.48 -25.96
N GLU A 39 10.51 -14.83 -25.11
CA GLU A 39 10.57 -13.39 -24.87
C GLU A 39 11.41 -13.09 -23.62
N ARG A 40 12.17 -11.99 -23.66
CA ARG A 40 12.89 -11.46 -22.50
C ARG A 40 12.45 -10.03 -22.22
N CYS A 41 12.12 -9.75 -20.97
CA CYS A 41 11.83 -8.40 -20.51
C CYS A 41 13.10 -7.74 -19.97
N LYS A 42 13.22 -6.42 -20.17
CA LYS A 42 14.25 -5.62 -19.52
C LYS A 42 13.95 -5.52 -18.02
N TYR A 43 14.99 -5.54 -17.19
CA TYR A 43 14.84 -5.56 -15.73
C TYR A 43 14.13 -4.30 -15.23
N GLU A 44 14.29 -3.15 -15.91
CA GLU A 44 13.62 -1.89 -15.56
C GLU A 44 12.09 -2.03 -15.66
N ARG A 45 11.59 -2.76 -16.66
CA ARG A 45 10.16 -2.97 -16.85
C ARG A 45 9.59 -3.95 -15.82
N VAL A 46 10.34 -5.01 -15.50
CA VAL A 46 9.96 -5.95 -14.42
C VAL A 46 9.91 -5.22 -13.08
N PHE A 47 10.91 -4.39 -12.79
CA PHE A 47 10.94 -3.56 -11.58
C PHE A 47 9.77 -2.57 -11.53
N GLY A 48 9.45 -1.93 -12.66
CA GLY A 48 8.27 -1.08 -12.80
C GLY A 48 6.98 -1.82 -12.42
N HIS A 49 6.78 -3.03 -12.94
CA HIS A 49 5.61 -3.85 -12.58
C HIS A 49 5.55 -4.17 -11.08
N ILE A 50 6.69 -4.43 -10.42
CA ILE A 50 6.74 -4.67 -8.96
C ILE A 50 6.31 -3.41 -8.21
N ILE A 51 6.83 -2.25 -8.58
CA ILE A 51 6.46 -0.97 -7.95
C ILE A 51 4.97 -0.70 -8.12
N ASP A 52 4.45 -0.87 -9.33
CA ASP A 52 3.05 -0.60 -9.64
C ASP A 52 2.12 -1.55 -8.88
N GLU A 53 2.47 -2.84 -8.78
CA GLU A 53 1.75 -3.83 -7.97
C GLU A 53 1.70 -3.41 -6.49
N VAL A 54 2.81 -2.96 -5.91
CA VAL A 54 2.85 -2.48 -4.53
C VAL A 54 1.99 -1.23 -4.35
N LYS A 55 2.12 -0.23 -5.24
CA LYS A 55 1.32 1.01 -5.20
C LYS A 55 -0.17 0.73 -5.32
N ASN A 56 -0.56 -0.12 -6.28
CA ASN A 56 -1.95 -0.49 -6.50
C ASN A 56 -2.57 -1.17 -5.28
N ARG A 57 -1.81 -2.06 -4.63
CA ARG A 57 -2.28 -2.69 -3.38
C ARG A 57 -2.33 -1.71 -2.21
N LEU A 58 -1.37 -0.80 -2.10
CA LEU A 58 -1.40 0.28 -1.09
C LEU A 58 -2.62 1.18 -1.23
N LEU A 59 -2.98 1.56 -2.46
CA LEU A 59 -4.19 2.34 -2.75
C LEU A 59 -5.47 1.62 -2.27
N GLY A 60 -5.53 0.29 -2.42
CA GLY A 60 -6.67 -0.52 -2.03
C GLY A 60 -6.79 -0.82 -0.53
N ILE A 61 -5.74 -0.59 0.26
CA ILE A 61 -5.75 -0.88 1.70
C ILE A 61 -6.50 0.20 2.47
N LYS A 62 -7.48 -0.21 3.28
CA LYS A 62 -8.10 0.65 4.29
C LYS A 62 -7.31 0.53 5.59
N ALA A 63 -6.55 1.56 5.94
CA ALA A 63 -5.88 1.68 7.23
C ALA A 63 -6.12 3.09 7.80
N PRO A 64 -6.14 3.25 9.13
CA PRO A 64 -6.35 4.54 9.76
C PRO A 64 -5.18 5.48 9.45
N TYR A 65 -5.49 6.79 9.44
CA TYR A 65 -4.46 7.81 9.42
C TYR A 65 -3.62 7.72 10.70
N ASN A 66 -2.32 7.54 10.54
CA ASN A 66 -1.33 7.77 11.59
C ASN A 66 0.00 8.18 10.92
N ILE A 67 0.91 8.77 11.70
CA ILE A 67 2.17 9.32 11.18
C ILE A 67 3.02 8.24 10.49
N GLN A 68 3.02 7.00 10.99
CA GLN A 68 3.81 5.91 10.41
C GLN A 68 3.27 5.49 9.04
N ASN A 69 1.95 5.32 8.92
CA ASN A 69 1.27 5.00 7.67
C ASN A 69 1.44 6.14 6.66
N TYR A 70 1.34 7.39 7.09
CA TYR A 70 1.59 8.56 6.24
C TYR A 70 3.01 8.56 5.68
N LYS A 71 4.03 8.32 6.51
CA LYS A 71 5.44 8.23 6.05
C LYS A 71 5.63 7.16 4.98
N VAL A 72 5.07 5.97 5.22
CA VAL A 72 5.14 4.86 4.25
C VAL A 72 4.40 5.23 2.95
N CYS A 73 3.23 5.85 3.01
CA CYS A 73 2.53 6.28 1.80
C CYS A 73 3.32 7.33 1.02
N ASN A 74 3.91 8.30 1.71
CA ASN A 74 4.71 9.36 1.12
C ASN A 74 5.96 8.82 0.43
N GLU A 75 6.66 7.87 1.07
CA GLU A 75 7.82 7.17 0.50
C GLU A 75 7.48 6.44 -0.80
N TRP A 76 6.29 5.82 -0.85
CA TRP A 76 5.82 5.10 -2.02
C TRP A 76 5.08 5.99 -3.05
N GLY A 77 5.01 7.31 -2.80
CA GLY A 77 4.32 8.26 -3.69
C GLY A 77 2.81 8.02 -3.81
N VAL A 78 2.19 7.45 -2.77
CA VAL A 78 0.77 7.10 -2.75
C VAL A 78 0.00 8.18 -1.99
N SER A 79 -0.96 8.83 -2.68
CA SER A 79 -1.71 9.99 -2.15
C SER A 79 -2.95 9.63 -1.32
N LYS A 80 -3.40 8.37 -1.36
CA LYS A 80 -4.62 7.91 -0.69
C LYS A 80 -4.43 6.51 -0.14
N LEU A 81 -5.07 6.23 0.99
CA LEU A 81 -5.10 4.90 1.56
C LEU A 81 -6.55 4.50 1.78
N GLY A 82 -7.12 3.77 0.82
CA GLY A 82 -8.55 3.51 0.74
C GLY A 82 -9.36 4.79 0.51
N ASN A 83 -10.46 4.95 1.25
CA ASN A 83 -11.34 6.13 1.16
C ASN A 83 -10.79 7.37 1.89
N TRP A 84 -9.64 7.26 2.56
CA TRP A 84 -9.03 8.36 3.30
C TRP A 84 -8.03 9.12 2.41
N ARG A 85 -8.33 10.39 2.14
CA ARG A 85 -7.39 11.30 1.47
C ARG A 85 -6.37 11.79 2.50
N LEU A 86 -5.09 11.50 2.27
CA LEU A 86 -4.02 12.01 3.13
C LEU A 86 -3.98 13.53 2.99
N GLY A 87 -4.29 14.25 4.08
CA GLY A 87 -4.32 15.71 4.11
C GLY A 87 -5.69 16.34 4.45
N GLU A 88 -6.78 15.57 4.50
CA GLU A 88 -8.06 16.08 5.01
C GLU A 88 -8.06 16.05 6.55
N LYS A 89 -7.47 17.08 7.16
CA LYS A 89 -7.73 17.43 8.57
C LYS A 89 -9.16 17.93 8.69
N TRP A 90 -9.94 17.30 9.58
CA TRP A 90 -11.10 17.84 10.31
C TRP A 90 -11.97 18.89 9.60
N THR A 91 -12.98 18.42 8.85
CA THR A 91 -14.24 19.16 8.65
C THR A 91 -15.45 18.35 9.11
N GLN A 92 -15.29 17.64 10.23
CA GLN A 92 -16.43 17.34 11.11
C GLN A 92 -16.22 18.08 12.43
N SER A 93 -16.20 19.42 12.35
CA SER A 93 -16.80 20.22 13.41
C SER A 93 -18.22 20.56 12.97
N SER A 94 -19.12 20.63 13.95
CA SER A 94 -20.51 21.08 13.86
C SER A 94 -21.47 20.33 12.92
N LYS A 95 -21.93 19.15 13.35
CA LYS A 95 -23.36 18.86 13.22
C LYS A 95 -24.07 19.08 14.56
N VAL A 96 -24.77 20.22 14.57
CA VAL A 96 -26.02 20.50 15.28
C VAL A 96 -25.89 20.75 16.79
N ASP A 97 -25.71 22.04 17.09
CA ASP A 97 -26.42 22.69 18.18
C ASP A 97 -27.91 22.29 18.09
N ASN A 98 -28.40 21.60 19.12
CA ASN A 98 -29.83 21.48 19.35
C ASN A 98 -30.06 21.76 20.84
N GLY A 99 -29.91 23.03 21.20
CA GLY A 99 -30.66 23.58 22.30
C GLY A 99 -32.15 23.33 22.11
N ARG A 100 -32.71 22.49 22.98
CA ARG A 100 -34.03 22.66 23.58
C ARG A 100 -34.11 21.87 24.86
#